data_AF-A0A522QWL8-F1
#
_entry.id   AF-A0A522QWL8-F1
#
_cell.length_a   1.000
_cell.length_b   1.000
_cell.length_c   1.000
_cell.angle_alpha   90.00
_cell.angle_beta   90.00
_cell.angle_gamma   90.00
#
_symmetry.space_group_name_H-M   'P 1'
#
loop_
_entity.id
_entity.type
_entity.pdbx_description
1 polymer ?
#
loop_
_entity_poly.entity_id
_entity_poly.type
_entity_poly.pdbx_seq_one_letter_code
_entity_poly.pdbx_strand_id
1 'polypeptide(L)'
;MVAASPVPRPFPDPLDVLIRSTAPAASGSVASAAPVRAPGTRSRAGNAMHRTRAALLDGARRSVATSGTKITMSQVAASGGVAKATLYNHLRTREAVLTALLEDEVATVCHVLASRPLADALAALARSLSDHPVLRGLARVEPAALARLGRVDPSVAQWRAARAAVDAALGRAGHSGTDTVLRWLASFVISPAEDAVIADDLAVLLTGLPQVPAAASDAGTRTA
;
A
#
# COMPACT_ATOMS: atom_id res chain seq x y z
N MET A 1 71.43 35.23 16.69
CA MET A 1 71.78 35.07 18.12
C MET A 1 70.92 36.08 18.87
N VAL A 2 69.83 35.78 19.57
CA VAL A 2 69.35 34.58 20.29
C VAL A 2 67.83 34.45 20.10
N ALA A 3 67.36 33.21 20.17
CA ALA A 3 66.01 32.72 19.91
C ALA A 3 64.92 33.28 20.87
N ALA A 4 63.72 33.52 20.32
CA ALA A 4 62.50 33.65 21.11
C ALA A 4 61.66 32.37 20.89
N SER A 5 61.54 31.56 21.93
CA SER A 5 60.67 30.37 21.98
C SER A 5 59.19 30.73 21.77
N PRO A 6 58.40 29.90 21.08
CA PRO A 6 56.95 30.05 21.08
C PRO A 6 56.34 29.47 22.38
N VAL A 7 55.54 30.27 23.06
CA VAL A 7 54.65 29.83 24.15
C VAL A 7 53.52 29.00 23.54
N PRO A 8 53.18 27.80 24.07
CA PRO A 8 52.03 27.05 23.59
C PRO A 8 50.74 27.76 24.01
N ARG A 9 49.84 28.00 23.05
CA ARG A 9 48.47 28.44 23.36
C ARG A 9 47.68 27.26 23.91
N PRO A 10 46.87 27.42 24.97
CA PRO A 10 45.97 26.35 25.40
C PRO A 10 44.96 26.07 24.28
N PHE A 11 44.73 24.79 23.99
CA PHE A 11 43.63 24.36 23.13
C PHE A 11 42.30 24.80 23.77
N PRO A 12 41.39 25.43 23.03
CA PRO A 12 40.06 25.74 23.55
C PRO A 12 39.29 24.42 23.78
N ASP A 13 38.69 24.32 24.97
CA ASP A 13 37.89 23.18 25.40
C ASP A 13 36.65 23.07 24.48
N PRO A 14 36.35 21.91 23.87
CA PRO A 14 35.24 21.76 22.91
C PRO A 14 33.84 21.87 23.55
N LEU A 15 33.75 22.17 24.85
CA LEU A 15 32.48 22.34 25.58
C LEU A 15 32.13 23.80 25.91
N ASP A 16 33.02 24.77 25.62
CA ASP A 16 32.77 26.20 25.90
C ASP A 16 31.78 26.85 24.91
N VAL A 17 31.44 26.19 23.81
CA VAL A 17 30.51 26.71 22.79
C VAL A 17 29.04 26.48 23.16
N LEU A 18 28.76 25.61 24.12
CA LEU A 18 27.39 25.18 24.44
C LEU A 18 26.74 25.96 25.60
N ILE A 19 27.44 26.87 26.26
CA ILE A 19 26.94 27.58 27.45
C ILE A 19 27.21 29.10 27.35
N ARG A 20 26.70 29.74 26.29
CA ARG A 20 26.34 31.17 26.36
C ARG A 20 24.99 31.40 25.70
N SER A 21 23.95 31.06 26.46
CA SER A 21 22.60 31.57 26.27
C SER A 21 22.13 32.19 27.58
N THR A 22 22.53 33.43 27.84
CA THR A 22 21.77 34.36 28.70
C THR A 22 22.13 35.81 28.36
N ALA A 23 21.22 36.50 27.69
CA ALA A 23 20.95 37.92 27.92
C ALA A 23 19.52 38.23 27.47
N PRO A 24 18.77 38.96 28.29
CA PRO A 24 18.13 40.19 27.82
C PRO A 24 18.53 41.34 28.78
N ALA A 25 18.37 42.64 28.51
CA ALA A 25 17.52 43.36 27.56
C ALA A 25 18.11 44.78 27.34
N ALA A 26 17.86 45.37 26.17
CA ALA A 26 17.51 46.78 26.03
C ALA A 26 16.86 47.03 24.65
N SER A 27 15.54 47.23 24.68
CA SER A 27 14.73 48.12 23.86
C SER A 27 15.00 48.26 22.35
N GLY A 28 14.15 47.61 21.56
CA GLY A 28 13.97 47.88 20.14
C GLY A 28 12.69 47.20 19.64
N SER A 29 11.57 47.91 19.75
CA SER A 29 10.27 47.48 19.24
C SER A 29 10.32 47.22 17.73
N VAL A 30 10.32 45.95 17.36
CA VAL A 30 9.70 45.49 16.10
C VAL A 30 9.08 44.14 16.40
N ALA A 31 7.75 44.10 16.39
CA ALA A 31 6.96 42.91 16.63
C ALA A 31 7.43 41.77 15.72
N SER A 32 8.09 40.77 16.29
CA SER A 32 8.31 39.49 15.64
C SER A 32 6.96 38.79 15.58
N ALA A 33 6.26 38.95 14.46
CA ALA A 33 5.05 38.22 14.18
C ALA A 33 5.34 36.73 14.32
N ALA A 34 4.59 36.04 15.20
CA ALA A 34 4.60 34.59 15.29
C ALA A 34 4.45 34.00 13.87
N PRO A 35 5.16 32.92 13.51
CA PRO A 35 5.11 32.38 12.16
C PRO A 35 3.66 32.01 11.87
N VAL A 36 3.01 32.81 11.03
CA VAL A 36 1.66 32.56 10.55
C VAL A 36 1.75 31.24 9.80
N ARG A 37 1.18 30.18 10.37
CA ARG A 37 1.07 28.89 9.70
C ARG A 37 0.18 29.10 8.48
N ALA A 38 0.82 29.36 7.34
CA ALA A 38 0.13 29.52 6.06
C ALA A 38 -0.72 28.26 5.80
N PRO A 39 -2.03 28.39 5.53
CA PRO A 39 -2.88 27.27 5.16
C PRO A 39 -2.38 26.70 3.82
N GLY A 40 -1.52 25.68 3.87
CA GLY A 40 -0.92 25.12 2.66
C GLY A 40 0.33 24.26 2.89
N THR A 41 1.05 24.48 4.00
CA THR A 41 2.26 23.69 4.31
C THR A 41 1.95 22.22 4.62
N ARG A 42 0.85 21.95 5.34
CA ARG A 42 0.36 20.58 5.61
C ARG A 42 -0.04 19.84 4.33
N SER A 43 -0.67 20.52 3.37
CA SER A 43 -1.09 19.91 2.09
C SER A 43 0.11 19.57 1.20
N ARG A 44 1.10 20.46 1.09
CA ARG A 44 2.33 20.17 0.30
C ARG A 44 3.15 19.03 0.90
N ALA A 45 3.32 19.03 2.22
CA ALA A 45 4.04 17.96 2.91
C ALA A 45 3.32 16.61 2.79
N GLY A 46 1.98 16.60 2.95
CA GLY A 46 1.16 15.40 2.72
C GLY A 46 1.30 14.88 1.29
N ASN A 47 1.17 15.75 0.30
CA ASN A 47 1.30 15.38 -1.11
C ASN A 47 2.70 14.83 -1.45
N ALA A 48 3.76 15.41 -0.88
CA ALA A 48 5.12 14.89 -1.04
C ALA A 48 5.27 13.50 -0.40
N MET A 49 4.73 13.29 0.80
CA MET A 49 4.76 12.01 1.50
C MET A 49 4.02 10.90 0.73
N HIS A 50 2.85 11.21 0.17
CA HIS A 50 2.08 10.28 -0.65
C HIS A 50 2.85 9.88 -1.92
N ARG A 51 3.47 10.84 -2.62
CA ARG A 51 4.30 10.54 -3.79
C ARG A 51 5.51 9.68 -3.44
N THR A 52 6.17 9.94 -2.31
CA THR A 52 7.29 9.10 -1.84
C THR A 52 6.83 7.69 -1.53
N ARG A 53 5.69 7.52 -0.84
CA ARG A 53 5.15 6.19 -0.55
C ARG A 53 4.78 5.43 -1.83
N ALA A 54 4.14 6.09 -2.79
CA ALA A 54 3.81 5.49 -4.08
C ALA A 54 5.08 5.05 -4.83
N ALA A 55 6.10 5.91 -4.90
CA ALA A 55 7.38 5.59 -5.54
C ALA A 55 8.09 4.39 -4.89
N LEU A 56 8.02 4.28 -3.56
CA LEU A 56 8.55 3.13 -2.82
C LEU A 56 7.80 1.83 -3.14
N LEU A 57 6.47 1.87 -3.19
CA LEU A 57 5.64 0.70 -3.51
C LEU A 57 5.84 0.26 -4.96
N ASP A 58 5.95 1.21 -5.90
CA ASP A 58 6.29 0.92 -7.30
C ASP A 58 7.69 0.33 -7.44
N GLY A 59 8.66 0.85 -6.68
CA GLY A 59 10.01 0.27 -6.60
C GLY A 59 9.99 -1.15 -6.05
N ALA A 60 9.14 -1.42 -5.05
CA ALA A 60 8.95 -2.75 -4.48
C ALA A 60 8.29 -3.70 -5.50
N ARG A 61 7.23 -3.26 -6.18
CA ARG A 61 6.51 -4.01 -7.22
C ARG A 61 7.47 -4.45 -8.33
N ARG A 62 8.30 -3.54 -8.85
CA ARG A 62 9.36 -3.87 -9.83
C ARG A 62 10.38 -4.86 -9.27
N SER A 63 10.87 -4.62 -8.05
CA SER A 63 11.89 -5.47 -7.44
C SER A 63 11.40 -6.91 -7.22
N VAL A 64 10.16 -7.08 -6.74
CA VAL A 64 9.56 -8.41 -6.53
C VAL A 64 9.28 -9.10 -7.87
N ALA A 65 8.79 -8.37 -8.87
CA ALA A 65 8.56 -8.93 -10.21
C ALA A 65 9.85 -9.47 -10.86
N THR A 66 11.01 -8.89 -10.55
CA THR A 66 12.31 -9.34 -11.08
C THR A 66 12.98 -10.41 -10.23
N SER A 67 12.95 -10.28 -8.90
CA SER A 67 13.81 -11.07 -7.99
C SER A 67 13.04 -11.93 -6.98
N GLY A 68 11.72 -11.98 -7.05
CA GLY A 68 10.88 -12.68 -6.07
C GLY A 68 10.87 -11.97 -4.71
N THR A 69 10.58 -12.70 -3.63
CA THR A 69 10.46 -12.08 -2.29
C THR A 69 11.81 -11.75 -1.65
N LYS A 70 12.94 -12.24 -2.19
CA LYS A 70 14.30 -12.00 -1.68
C LYS A 70 14.89 -10.64 -2.08
N ILE A 71 14.05 -9.60 -2.19
CA ILE A 71 14.47 -8.23 -2.49
C ILE A 71 15.40 -7.65 -1.41
N THR A 72 16.28 -6.73 -1.81
CA THR A 72 17.09 -5.95 -0.86
C THR A 72 16.53 -4.53 -0.71
N MET A 73 16.76 -3.91 0.46
CA MET A 73 16.35 -2.52 0.69
C MET A 73 17.00 -1.55 -0.31
N SER A 74 18.26 -1.78 -0.66
CA SER A 74 18.96 -0.95 -1.67
C SER A 74 18.33 -1.09 -3.05
N GLN A 75 17.92 -2.30 -3.45
CA GLN A 75 17.24 -2.55 -4.72
C GLN A 75 15.88 -1.84 -4.78
N VAL A 76 15.10 -1.88 -3.69
CA VAL A 76 13.80 -1.18 -3.63
C VAL A 76 13.98 0.34 -3.73
N ALA A 77 14.93 0.90 -2.98
CA ALA A 77 15.26 2.33 -3.03
C ALA A 77 15.66 2.77 -4.44
N ALA A 78 16.59 2.04 -5.07
CA ALA A 78 17.05 2.31 -6.43
C ALA A 78 15.91 2.19 -7.45
N SER A 79 15.15 1.10 -7.41
CA SER A 79 14.02 0.87 -8.31
C SER A 79 12.95 1.95 -8.18
N GLY A 80 12.71 2.47 -6.97
CA GLY A 80 11.73 3.53 -6.70
C GLY A 80 12.25 4.95 -6.94
N GLY A 81 13.55 5.14 -7.21
CA GLY A 81 14.16 6.47 -7.30
C GLY A 81 14.13 7.25 -5.98
N VAL A 82 14.17 6.54 -4.84
CA VAL A 82 14.08 7.12 -3.50
C VAL A 82 15.39 6.89 -2.74
N ALA A 83 15.84 7.87 -1.97
CA ALA A 83 17.03 7.74 -1.13
C ALA A 83 16.86 6.61 -0.09
N LYS A 84 17.93 5.86 0.18
CA LYS A 84 17.90 4.73 1.13
C LYS A 84 17.48 5.17 2.54
N ALA A 85 17.92 6.35 2.99
CA ALA A 85 17.52 6.93 4.27
C ALA A 85 16.00 7.17 4.34
N THR A 86 15.40 7.68 3.26
CA THR A 86 13.96 7.89 3.14
C THR A 86 13.21 6.57 3.18
N LEU A 87 13.66 5.54 2.46
CA LEU A 87 13.09 4.19 2.54
C LEU A 87 13.07 3.70 4.00
N TYR A 88 14.20 3.76 4.72
CA TYR A 88 14.27 3.28 6.10
C TYR A 88 13.38 4.05 7.08
N ASN A 89 13.12 5.34 6.82
CA ASN A 89 12.17 6.13 7.61
C ASN A 89 10.72 5.63 7.43
N HIS A 90 10.39 5.10 6.26
CA HIS A 90 9.06 4.57 5.95
C HIS A 90 8.91 3.09 6.29
N LEU A 91 9.88 2.27 5.90
CA LEU A 91 9.86 0.82 5.91
C LEU A 91 11.25 0.34 6.35
N ARG A 92 11.34 -0.14 7.59
CA ARG A 92 12.63 -0.45 8.22
C ARG A 92 13.22 -1.79 7.79
N THR A 93 12.37 -2.71 7.33
CA THR A 93 12.74 -4.08 6.99
C THR A 93 12.17 -4.50 5.64
N ARG A 94 12.75 -5.54 5.06
CA ARG A 94 12.26 -6.17 3.83
C ARG A 94 10.84 -6.68 4.01
N GLU A 95 10.55 -7.28 5.16
CA GLU A 95 9.24 -7.81 5.52
C GLU A 95 8.20 -6.68 5.58
N ALA A 96 8.55 -5.53 6.16
CA ALA A 96 7.68 -4.36 6.16
C ALA A 96 7.36 -3.87 4.74
N VAL A 97 8.34 -3.92 3.82
CA VAL A 97 8.13 -3.58 2.41
C VAL A 97 7.16 -4.55 1.74
N LEU A 98 7.35 -5.86 1.93
CA LEU A 98 6.49 -6.88 1.35
C LEU A 98 5.06 -6.81 1.90
N THR A 99 4.91 -6.59 3.20
CA THR A 99 3.60 -6.41 3.83
C THR A 99 2.91 -5.16 3.28
N ALA A 100 3.61 -4.03 3.22
CA ALA A 100 3.04 -2.78 2.70
C ALA A 100 2.67 -2.88 1.21
N LEU A 101 3.45 -3.62 0.41
CA LEU A 101 3.11 -3.91 -0.98
C LEU A 101 1.85 -4.76 -1.06
N LEU A 102 1.75 -5.85 -0.30
CA LEU A 102 0.56 -6.71 -0.32
C LEU A 102 -0.70 -5.95 0.15
N GLU A 103 -0.57 -5.09 1.16
CA GLU A 103 -1.66 -4.21 1.62
C GLU A 103 -2.12 -3.26 0.51
N ASP A 104 -1.19 -2.67 -0.26
CA ASP A 104 -1.49 -1.78 -1.38
C ASP A 104 -2.19 -2.52 -2.55
N GLU A 105 -1.73 -3.73 -2.89
CA GLU A 105 -2.38 -4.54 -3.92
C GLU A 105 -3.83 -4.89 -3.52
N VAL A 106 -4.03 -5.30 -2.27
CA VAL A 106 -5.37 -5.65 -1.76
C VAL A 106 -6.26 -4.41 -1.64
N ALA A 107 -5.70 -3.26 -1.24
CA ALA A 107 -6.45 -2.00 -1.24
C ALA A 107 -6.93 -1.62 -2.66
N THR A 108 -6.10 -1.86 -3.68
CA THR A 108 -6.48 -1.68 -5.09
C THR A 108 -7.63 -2.61 -5.48
N VAL A 109 -7.55 -3.90 -5.10
CA VAL A 109 -8.65 -4.86 -5.33
C VAL A 109 -9.96 -4.38 -4.68
N CYS A 110 -9.90 -3.98 -3.42
CA CYS A 110 -11.05 -3.46 -2.68
C CYS A 110 -11.63 -2.20 -3.37
N HIS A 111 -10.78 -1.30 -3.85
CA HIS A 111 -11.21 -0.09 -4.54
C HIS A 111 -11.92 -0.41 -5.85
N VAL A 112 -11.43 -1.36 -6.66
CA VAL A 112 -12.08 -1.77 -7.92
C VAL A 112 -13.47 -2.35 -7.65
N LEU A 113 -13.61 -3.21 -6.63
CA LEU A 113 -14.90 -3.78 -6.23
C LEU A 113 -15.89 -2.72 -5.72
N ALA A 114 -15.40 -1.67 -5.07
CA ALA A 114 -16.22 -0.59 -4.53
C ALA A 114 -16.66 0.44 -5.59
N SER A 115 -15.87 0.62 -6.65
CA SER A 115 -16.03 1.74 -7.60
C SER A 115 -16.75 1.38 -8.90
N ARG A 116 -17.11 0.11 -9.11
CA ARG A 116 -17.66 -0.38 -10.38
C ARG A 116 -18.86 -1.31 -10.16
N PRO A 117 -19.74 -1.47 -11.17
CA PRO A 117 -20.70 -2.56 -11.21
C PRO A 117 -20.01 -3.92 -11.05
N LEU A 118 -20.70 -4.90 -10.45
CA LEU A 118 -20.11 -6.20 -10.09
C LEU A 118 -19.42 -6.89 -11.28
N ALA A 119 -20.11 -7.01 -12.41
CA ALA A 119 -19.57 -7.65 -13.61
C ALA A 119 -18.28 -6.96 -14.10
N ASP A 120 -18.30 -5.63 -14.21
CA ASP A 120 -17.15 -4.83 -14.66
C ASP A 120 -15.97 -4.91 -13.68
N ALA A 121 -16.25 -4.93 -12.38
CA ALA A 121 -15.25 -5.07 -11.33
C ALA A 121 -14.56 -6.44 -11.43
N LEU A 122 -15.33 -7.52 -11.55
CA LEU A 122 -14.81 -8.87 -11.64
C LEU A 122 -13.99 -9.09 -12.92
N ALA A 123 -14.49 -8.61 -14.07
CA ALA A 123 -13.75 -8.66 -15.34
C ALA A 123 -12.45 -7.86 -15.29
N ALA A 124 -12.45 -6.68 -14.65
CA ALA A 124 -11.25 -5.87 -14.49
C ALA A 124 -10.22 -6.53 -13.58
N LEU A 125 -10.67 -7.14 -12.47
CA LEU A 125 -9.78 -7.83 -11.53
C LEU A 125 -9.18 -9.11 -12.12
N ALA A 126 -9.98 -9.94 -12.78
CA ALA A 126 -9.50 -11.16 -13.42
C ALA A 126 -8.38 -10.87 -14.45
N ARG A 127 -8.57 -9.84 -15.27
CA ARG A 127 -7.53 -9.36 -16.21
C ARG A 127 -6.32 -8.80 -15.49
N SER A 128 -6.55 -7.92 -14.51
CA SER A 128 -5.45 -7.32 -13.73
C SER A 128 -4.60 -8.35 -13.00
N LEU A 129 -5.20 -9.44 -12.49
CA LEU A 129 -4.49 -10.55 -11.83
C LEU A 129 -3.76 -11.43 -12.85
N SER A 130 -4.37 -11.69 -14.00
CA SER A 130 -3.76 -12.46 -15.08
C SER A 130 -2.50 -11.77 -15.62
N ASP A 131 -2.53 -10.45 -15.79
CA ASP A 131 -1.40 -9.67 -16.32
C ASP A 131 -0.45 -9.12 -15.25
N HIS A 132 -0.72 -9.37 -13.97
CA HIS A 132 -0.03 -8.67 -12.89
C HIS A 132 1.49 -8.97 -12.88
N PRO A 133 2.38 -7.96 -13.01
CA PRO A 133 3.81 -8.18 -13.21
C PRO A 133 4.47 -8.90 -12.02
N VAL A 134 4.03 -8.63 -10.79
CA VAL A 134 4.52 -9.34 -9.60
C VAL A 134 4.11 -10.80 -9.62
N LEU A 135 2.88 -11.13 -10.01
CA LEU A 135 2.41 -12.51 -10.05
C LEU A 135 3.14 -13.28 -11.16
N ARG A 136 3.29 -12.67 -12.34
CA ARG A 136 4.08 -13.25 -13.44
C ARG A 136 5.56 -13.42 -13.07
N GLY A 137 6.13 -12.47 -12.33
CA GLY A 137 7.48 -12.55 -11.80
C GLY A 137 7.67 -13.70 -10.81
N LEU A 138 6.79 -13.79 -9.82
CA LEU A 138 6.80 -14.87 -8.82
C LEU A 138 6.56 -16.24 -9.46
N ALA A 139 5.71 -16.36 -10.47
CA ALA A 139 5.51 -17.60 -11.21
C ALA A 139 6.80 -18.14 -11.83
N ARG A 140 7.71 -17.24 -12.24
CA ARG A 140 9.01 -17.60 -12.81
C ARG A 140 10.09 -17.83 -11.76
N VAL A 141 10.15 -17.00 -10.73
CA VAL A 141 11.29 -16.94 -9.80
C VAL A 141 11.04 -17.67 -8.49
N GLU A 142 9.81 -17.65 -7.97
CA GLU A 142 9.44 -18.29 -6.70
C GLU A 142 8.03 -18.95 -6.76
N PRO A 143 7.83 -20.03 -7.55
CA PRO A 143 6.52 -20.65 -7.75
C PRO A 143 5.85 -21.10 -6.44
N ALA A 144 6.65 -21.61 -5.49
CA ALA A 144 6.14 -21.99 -4.17
C ALA A 144 5.62 -20.81 -3.36
N ALA A 145 6.20 -19.61 -3.51
CA ALA A 145 5.69 -18.40 -2.88
C ALA A 145 4.37 -17.96 -3.51
N LEU A 146 4.26 -18.04 -4.84
CA LEU A 146 3.00 -17.76 -5.55
C LEU A 146 1.89 -18.73 -5.14
N ALA A 147 2.18 -20.03 -5.04
CA ALA A 147 1.20 -21.03 -4.61
C ALA A 147 0.67 -20.76 -3.19
N ARG A 148 1.55 -20.32 -2.26
CA ARG A 148 1.13 -19.89 -0.92
C ARG A 148 0.27 -18.63 -0.98
N LEU A 149 0.62 -17.67 -1.84
CA LEU A 149 -0.15 -16.44 -2.00
C LEU A 149 -1.55 -16.69 -2.56
N GLY A 150 -1.69 -17.62 -3.52
CA GLY A 150 -2.97 -17.98 -4.14
C GLY A 150 -3.89 -18.83 -3.25
N ARG A 151 -3.40 -19.36 -2.13
CA ARG A 151 -4.24 -20.07 -1.16
C ARG A 151 -5.07 -19.06 -0.38
N VAL A 152 -6.39 -19.11 -0.56
CA VAL A 152 -7.35 -18.36 0.26
C VAL A 152 -7.23 -18.82 1.72
N ASP A 153 -6.80 -17.91 2.60
CA ASP A 153 -6.56 -18.19 4.02
C ASP A 153 -7.31 -17.17 4.90
N PRO A 154 -8.35 -17.58 5.64
CA PRO A 154 -9.15 -16.66 6.46
C PRO A 154 -8.39 -16.11 7.68
N SER A 155 -7.25 -16.70 8.07
CA SER A 155 -6.41 -16.16 9.14
C SER A 155 -5.63 -14.91 8.71
N VAL A 156 -5.41 -14.75 7.40
CA VAL A 156 -4.64 -13.65 6.83
C VAL A 156 -5.54 -12.41 6.65
N ALA A 157 -5.09 -11.27 7.17
CA ALA A 157 -5.86 -10.03 7.16
C ALA A 157 -6.24 -9.56 5.75
N GLN A 158 -5.34 -9.73 4.79
CA GLN A 158 -5.53 -9.34 3.40
C GLN A 158 -6.60 -10.17 2.71
N TRP A 159 -6.66 -11.48 2.96
CA TRP A 159 -7.74 -12.34 2.47
C TRP A 159 -9.09 -12.00 3.11
N ARG A 160 -9.12 -11.66 4.40
CA ARG A 160 -10.34 -11.16 5.07
C ARG A 160 -10.82 -9.85 4.44
N ALA A 161 -9.92 -8.92 4.13
CA ALA A 161 -10.27 -7.66 3.48
C ALA A 161 -10.83 -7.90 2.06
N ALA A 162 -10.16 -8.74 1.25
CA ALA A 162 -10.64 -9.11 -0.08
C ALA A 162 -12.03 -9.79 -0.02
N ARG A 163 -12.21 -10.74 0.91
CA ARG A 163 -13.51 -11.40 1.15
C ARG A 163 -14.60 -10.40 1.47
N ALA A 164 -14.36 -9.47 2.40
CA ALA A 164 -15.33 -8.45 2.78
C ALA A 164 -15.68 -7.51 1.62
N ALA A 165 -14.70 -7.16 0.78
CA ALA A 165 -14.95 -6.34 -0.41
C ALA A 165 -15.81 -7.06 -1.46
N VAL A 166 -15.54 -8.36 -1.69
CA VAL A 166 -16.35 -9.21 -2.57
C VAL A 166 -17.78 -9.33 -2.04
N ASP A 167 -17.93 -9.61 -0.74
CA ASP A 167 -19.23 -9.73 -0.07
C ASP A 167 -20.05 -8.45 -0.22
N ALA A 168 -19.43 -7.30 0.02
CA ALA A 168 -20.08 -6.01 -0.15
C ALA A 168 -20.47 -5.74 -1.61
N ALA A 169 -19.63 -6.12 -2.58
CA ALA A 169 -19.94 -5.95 -4.01
C ALA A 169 -21.11 -6.83 -4.46
N LEU A 170 -21.15 -8.07 -3.98
CA LEU A 170 -22.27 -8.99 -4.21
C LEU A 170 -23.56 -8.44 -3.60
N GLY A 171 -23.51 -7.99 -2.34
CA GLY A 171 -24.67 -7.42 -1.65
C GLY A 171 -25.25 -6.19 -2.37
N ARG A 172 -24.39 -5.30 -2.90
CA ARG A 172 -24.83 -4.16 -3.73
C ARG A 172 -25.54 -4.58 -5.02
N ALA A 173 -25.20 -5.75 -5.55
CA ALA A 173 -25.78 -6.31 -6.77
C ALA A 173 -26.93 -7.29 -6.50
N GLY A 174 -27.35 -7.50 -5.24
CA GLY A 174 -28.42 -8.44 -4.89
C GLY A 174 -28.02 -9.92 -4.91
N HIS A 175 -26.72 -10.22 -4.98
CA HIS A 175 -26.19 -11.58 -5.04
C HIS A 175 -25.54 -12.00 -3.71
N SER A 176 -25.38 -13.31 -3.54
CA SER A 176 -24.53 -13.95 -2.53
C SER A 176 -23.55 -14.92 -3.23
N GLY A 177 -22.77 -15.69 -2.48
CA GLY A 177 -21.76 -16.60 -3.07
C GLY A 177 -20.32 -16.08 -2.99
N THR A 178 -20.00 -15.31 -1.95
CA THR A 178 -18.69 -14.69 -1.70
C THR A 178 -17.52 -15.66 -1.86
N ASP A 179 -17.61 -16.87 -1.33
CA ASP A 179 -16.54 -17.87 -1.44
C ASP A 179 -16.30 -18.39 -2.86
N THR A 180 -17.36 -18.46 -3.67
CA THR A 180 -17.24 -18.88 -5.07
C THR A 180 -16.51 -17.81 -5.89
N VAL A 181 -16.92 -16.56 -5.76
CA VAL A 181 -16.26 -15.43 -6.43
C VAL A 181 -14.82 -15.27 -5.96
N LEU A 182 -14.58 -15.38 -4.64
CA LEU A 182 -13.23 -15.25 -4.09
C LEU A 182 -12.30 -16.36 -4.60
N ARG A 183 -12.78 -17.60 -4.67
CA ARG A 183 -11.99 -18.73 -5.22
C ARG A 183 -11.75 -18.58 -6.72
N TRP A 184 -12.73 -18.08 -7.46
CA TRP A 184 -12.57 -17.77 -8.88
C TRP A 184 -11.51 -16.69 -9.10
N LEU A 185 -11.56 -15.57 -8.37
CA LEU A 185 -10.51 -14.55 -8.44
C LEU A 185 -9.14 -15.08 -8.01
N ALA A 186 -9.09 -15.89 -6.95
CA ALA A 186 -7.85 -16.49 -6.46
C ALA A 186 -7.19 -17.44 -7.47
N SER A 187 -7.97 -18.05 -8.38
CA SER A 187 -7.42 -18.93 -9.41
C SER A 187 -6.44 -18.19 -10.33
N PHE A 188 -6.74 -16.93 -10.69
CA PHE A 188 -5.90 -16.09 -11.56
C PHE A 188 -4.56 -15.69 -10.93
N VAL A 189 -4.46 -15.78 -9.59
CA VAL A 189 -3.17 -15.59 -8.89
C VAL A 189 -2.18 -16.66 -9.35
N ILE A 190 -2.63 -17.89 -9.55
CA ILE A 190 -1.79 -19.04 -9.89
C ILE A 190 -1.80 -19.28 -11.40
N SER A 191 -2.98 -19.28 -12.01
CA SER A 191 -3.20 -19.61 -13.42
C SER A 191 -3.82 -18.42 -14.15
N PRO A 192 -3.04 -17.65 -14.94
CA PRO A 192 -3.60 -16.56 -15.72
C PRO A 192 -4.54 -17.10 -16.80
N ALA A 193 -5.45 -16.28 -17.27
CA ALA A 193 -6.34 -16.60 -18.38
C ALA A 193 -6.38 -15.47 -19.41
N GLU A 194 -6.73 -15.82 -20.65
CA GLU A 194 -6.99 -14.86 -21.72
C GLU A 194 -8.36 -14.20 -21.55
N ASP A 195 -8.53 -13.01 -22.13
CA ASP A 195 -9.77 -12.22 -22.03
C ASP A 195 -11.04 -12.99 -22.43
N ALA A 196 -10.96 -13.86 -23.45
CA ALA A 196 -12.09 -14.67 -23.89
C ALA A 196 -12.52 -15.68 -22.81
N VAL A 197 -11.56 -16.39 -22.21
CA VAL A 197 -11.83 -17.35 -21.13
C VAL A 197 -12.39 -16.65 -19.90
N ILE A 198 -11.84 -15.47 -19.55
CA ILE A 198 -12.35 -14.65 -18.45
C ILE A 198 -13.80 -14.26 -18.70
N ALA A 199 -14.15 -13.85 -19.91
CA ALA A 199 -15.51 -13.44 -20.27
C ALA A 199 -16.50 -14.62 -20.17
N ASP A 200 -16.13 -15.79 -20.69
CA ASP A 200 -16.96 -16.99 -20.66
C ASP A 200 -17.19 -17.48 -19.22
N ASP A 201 -16.11 -17.58 -18.43
CA ASP A 201 -16.18 -17.98 -17.02
C ASP A 201 -17.01 -16.99 -16.19
N LEU A 202 -16.86 -15.69 -16.45
CA LEU A 202 -17.62 -14.66 -15.75
C LEU A 202 -19.12 -14.75 -16.06
N ALA A 203 -19.49 -15.03 -17.32
CA ALA A 203 -20.89 -15.21 -17.70
C ALA A 203 -21.53 -16.40 -16.95
N VAL A 204 -20.81 -17.52 -16.86
CA VAL A 204 -21.23 -18.70 -16.09
C VAL A 204 -21.33 -18.36 -14.60
N LEU A 205 -20.31 -17.69 -14.05
CA LEU A 205 -20.26 -17.30 -12.65
C LEU A 205 -21.47 -16.44 -12.29
N LEU A 206 -21.71 -15.34 -13.01
CA LEU A 206 -22.81 -14.40 -12.73
C LEU A 206 -24.19 -15.08 -12.84
N THR A 207 -24.38 -15.96 -13.83
CA THR A 207 -25.61 -16.74 -13.99
C THR A 207 -25.84 -17.68 -12.80
N GLY A 208 -24.76 -18.26 -12.27
CA GLY A 208 -24.81 -19.19 -11.15
C GLY A 208 -24.83 -18.55 -9.75
N LEU A 209 -24.72 -17.22 -9.63
CA LEU A 209 -24.70 -16.56 -8.33
C LEU A 209 -26.09 -16.55 -7.67
N PRO A 210 -26.24 -17.12 -6.47
CA PRO A 210 -27.51 -17.10 -5.75
C PRO A 210 -27.95 -15.66 -5.43
N GLN A 211 -29.25 -15.40 -5.51
CA GLN A 211 -29.83 -14.13 -5.10
C GLN A 211 -29.90 -14.04 -3.58
N VAL A 212 -29.71 -12.85 -3.01
CA VAL A 212 -30.06 -12.60 -1.62
C VAL A 212 -31.59 -12.68 -1.52
N PRO A 213 -32.17 -13.53 -0.65
CA PRO A 213 -33.62 -13.58 -0.51
C PRO A 213 -34.12 -12.17 -0.19
N ALA A 214 -35.10 -11.69 -0.94
CA ALA A 214 -35.83 -10.50 -0.53
C ALA A 214 -36.34 -10.78 0.88
N ALA A 215 -35.92 -9.97 1.85
CA ALA A 215 -36.48 -10.05 3.19
C ALA A 215 -38.00 -10.05 3.01
N ALA A 216 -38.67 -11.11 3.47
CA ALA A 216 -40.10 -11.22 3.38
C ALA A 216 -40.67 -9.94 4.00
N SER A 217 -41.16 -9.04 3.15
CA SER A 217 -41.93 -7.88 3.58
C SER A 217 -43.09 -8.47 4.36
N ASP A 218 -43.03 -8.32 5.68
CA ASP A 218 -44.03 -8.80 6.61
C ASP A 218 -45.30 -7.96 6.39
N ALA A 219 -46.01 -8.30 5.32
CA ALA A 219 -47.29 -7.77 4.92
C ALA A 219 -48.34 -8.82 5.27
N GLY A 220 -48.89 -8.63 6.46
CA GLY A 220 -50.03 -9.36 7.00
C GLY A 220 -50.32 -8.78 8.37
N THR A 221 -50.72 -7.50 8.47
CA THR A 221 -52.15 -7.16 8.43
C THR A 221 -52.98 -8.32 8.96
N ARG A 222 -53.00 -8.50 10.28
CA ARG A 222 -54.12 -9.17 10.92
C ARG A 222 -54.98 -8.08 11.56
N THR A 223 -55.98 -7.74 10.76
CA THR A 223 -57.19 -6.97 11.01
C THR A 223 -57.97 -7.54 12.20
N ALA A 224 -58.71 -6.62 12.85
CA ALA A 224 -59.86 -6.81 13.74
C ALA A 224 -59.57 -7.12 15.21
#